data_AF-A0A925ASL6-F1
#
_entry.id   AF-A0A925ASL6-F1
#
_cell.length_a   1.000
_cell.length_b   1.000
_cell.length_c   1.000
_cell.angle_alpha   90.00
_cell.angle_beta   90.00
_cell.angle_gamma   90.00
#
_symmetry.space_group_name_H-M   'P 1'
#
loop_
_entity.id
_entity.type
_entity.pdbx_description
1 polymer ?
#
loop_
_entity_poly.entity_id
_entity_poly.type
_entity_poly.pdbx_seq_one_letter_code
_entity_poly.pdbx_strand_id
1 'polypeptide(L)' 'MPSMNQPSVRAPEFPEGLDWINTGGRALTLADFRGKILLLDFWTYG' A
#
# COMPACT_ATOMS: atom_id res chain seq x y z
N MET A 1 -13.95 -5.90 -18.46
CA MET A 1 -12.70 -6.69 -18.31
C MET A 1 -11.54 -5.74 -18.54
N PRO A 2 -10.65 -5.49 -17.58
CA PRO A 2 -9.43 -4.73 -17.87
C PRO A 2 -8.70 -5.39 -19.03
N SER A 3 -8.18 -4.60 -19.98
CA SER A 3 -7.39 -5.13 -21.09
C SER A 3 -6.20 -5.90 -20.52
N MET A 4 -6.02 -7.15 -20.96
CA MET A 4 -4.96 -8.08 -20.51
C MET A 4 -3.52 -7.63 -20.85
N ASN A 5 -3.28 -6.34 -21.09
CA ASN A 5 -2.02 -5.81 -21.60
C ASN A 5 -1.46 -4.62 -20.79
N GLN A 6 -1.86 -4.45 -19.52
CA GLN A 6 -1.13 -3.55 -18.63
C GLN A 6 0.09 -4.29 -18.06
N PRO A 7 1.33 -3.81 -18.32
CA PRO A 7 2.51 -4.39 -17.70
C PRO A 7 2.40 -4.25 -16.18
N SER A 8 2.86 -5.26 -15.44
CA SER A 8 2.90 -5.18 -13.98
C SER A 8 3.86 -4.06 -13.58
N VAL A 9 3.33 -3.01 -12.93
CA VAL A 9 4.15 -1.94 -12.37
C VAL A 9 4.48 -2.27 -10.91
N ARG A 10 5.67 -1.85 -10.46
CA ARG A 10 5.99 -1.89 -9.04
C ARG A 10 5.13 -0.85 -8.32
N ALA A 11 4.53 -1.23 -7.20
CA ALA A 11 3.88 -0.27 -6.32
C ALA A 11 4.92 0.79 -5.87
N PRO A 12 4.55 2.08 -5.85
CA PRO A 12 5.37 3.12 -5.24
C PRO A 12 5.44 2.94 -3.73
N GLU A 13 6.51 3.41 -3.10
CA GLU A 13 6.63 3.39 -1.64
C GLU A 13 5.59 4.31 -0.99
N PHE A 14 5.25 4.02 0.27
CA PHE A 14 4.40 4.91 1.06
C PHE A 14 5.07 6.28 1.26
N PRO A 15 4.33 7.39 1.11
CA PRO A 15 4.86 8.72 1.42
C PRO A 15 5.41 8.82 2.84
N GLU A 16 6.49 9.59 2.98
CA GLU A 16 7.01 9.95 4.30
C GLU A 16 6.02 10.84 5.05
N GLY A 17 6.01 10.72 6.39
CA GLY A 17 5.17 11.57 7.24
C GLY A 17 3.69 11.21 7.31
N LEU A 18 3.27 10.05 6.78
CA LEU A 18 1.92 9.54 6.98
C LEU A 18 1.67 9.15 8.44
N ASP A 19 0.51 9.53 8.97
CA ASP A 19 0.02 9.05 10.25
C ASP A 19 -0.52 7.63 10.11
N TRP A 20 0.12 6.70 10.81
CA TRP A 20 -0.29 5.30 10.85
C TRP A 20 -1.11 5.00 12.10
N ILE A 21 -2.30 4.46 11.89
CA ILE A 21 -3.15 3.92 12.96
C ILE A 21 -2.99 2.40 13.05
N ASN A 22 -3.21 1.82 14.24
CA ASN A 22 -3.12 0.37 14.50
C ASN A 22 -1.73 -0.28 14.29
N THR A 23 -0.67 0.52 14.17
CA THR A 23 0.72 0.02 14.00
C THR A 23 1.59 0.18 15.26
N GLY A 24 1.01 0.63 16.38
CA GLY A 24 1.77 0.97 17.59
C GLY A 24 2.70 2.17 17.42
N GLY A 25 2.37 3.10 16.53
CA GLY A 25 3.16 4.30 16.25
C GLY A 25 4.31 4.07 15.26
N ARG A 26 4.43 2.87 14.68
CA ARG A 26 5.47 2.55 13.70
C ARG A 26 5.00 2.89 12.29
N ALA A 27 5.87 3.55 11.51
CA ALA A 27 5.67 3.69 10.07
C ALA A 27 5.91 2.36 9.34
N LEU A 28 5.06 2.05 8.35
CA LEU A 28 5.18 0.86 7.52
C LEU A 28 5.84 1.20 6.18
N THR A 29 6.59 0.24 5.64
CA THR A 29 7.18 0.30 4.29
C THR A 29 6.69 -0.87 3.44
N LEU A 30 6.79 -0.79 2.11
CA LEU A 30 6.50 -1.93 1.23
C LEU A 30 7.44 -3.13 1.48
N ALA A 31 8.65 -2.90 2.02
CA ALA A 31 9.58 -3.97 2.36
C ALA A 31 9.04 -4.87 3.48
N ASP A 32 8.26 -4.33 4.42
CA ASP A 32 7.65 -5.06 5.54
C ASP A 32 6.66 -6.15 5.07
N PHE A 33 6.15 -6.03 3.83
CA PHE A 33 5.13 -6.90 3.26
C PHE A 33 5.65 -7.85 2.17
N ARG A 34 6.98 -7.96 1.98
CA ARG A 34 7.54 -8.92 1.02
C ARG A 34 7.06 -10.34 1.32
N GLY A 35 6.62 -11.05 0.28
CA GLY A 35 6.05 -12.39 0.41
C GLY A 35 4.58 -12.42 0.82
N LYS A 36 3.92 -11.26 0.96
CA LYS A 36 2.49 -11.15 1.27
C LYS A 36 1.73 -10.46 0.15
N ILE A 37 0.43 -10.73 0.08
CA ILE A 37 -0.51 -9.93 -0.72
C ILE A 37 -0.93 -8.74 0.14
N LEU A 38 -0.74 -7.53 -0.39
CA LEU A 38 -1.14 -6.29 0.25
C LEU A 38 -2.29 -5.67 -0.54
N LEU A 39 -3.43 -5.46 0.11
CA LEU A 39 -4.57 -4.76 -0.45
C LEU A 39 -4.56 -3.32 0.06
N LEU A 40 -4.50 -2.35 -0.85
CA LEU A 40 -4.67 -0.94 -0.53
C LEU A 40 -6.11 -0.55 -0.82
N ASP A 41 -6.81 -0.11 0.21
CA ASP A 41 -8.18 0.38 0.12
C ASP A 41 -8.19 1.88 0.40
N PHE A 42 -8.65 2.67 -0.56
CA PHE A 42 -8.67 4.13 -0.49
C PHE A 42 -10.08 4.58 -0.10
N TRP A 43 -10.24 5.06 1.14
CA TRP A 43 -11.53 5.39 1.72
C TRP A 43 -11.48 6.69 2.54
N THR A 44 -12.66 7.21 2.87
CA THR A 44 -12.87 8.34 3.80
C THR A 44 -14.00 8.00 4.77
N TYR A 45 -13.98 8.56 5.97
CA TYR A 45 -15.01 8.30 6.99
C TYR A 45 -16.36 8.99 6.71
N GLY A 46 -16.39 10.01 5.85
CA GLY A 46 -17.58 10.82 5.55
C GLY A 46 -17.26 12.28 5.28
#